data_AF-A0A8S3WLP1-F1
#
_entry.id   AF-A0A8S3WLP1-F1
#
_cell.length_a   1.000
_cell.length_b   1.000
_cell.length_c   1.000
_cell.angle_alpha   90.00
_cell.angle_beta   90.00
_cell.angle_gamma   90.00
#
_symmetry.space_group_name_H-M   'P 1'
#
loop_
_entity.id
_entity.type
_entity.pdbx_description
1 polymer ?
#
loop_
_entity_poly.entity_id
_entity_poly.type
_entity_poly.pdbx_seq_one_letter_code
_entity_poly.pdbx_strand_id
1 'polypeptide(L)'
;MLVTYLEASRDLCETDSILFGAALAVCRIIVAKVSTAGRATGQSSAIPAWRRRIEERIAKARALIGRLICFRSGNNRPRIVRTVRMAFAGTNVSLSQPDITQKLTERIDDLKQIIAAWGKRIRRYTERSTRFNQNRLFQSDQKRPYESLERPMVSGTGPAPNQADTVAYWRGLCSEPVNHSEGPWTEVVASQCASIKSMDNVIITPVDVAEAVRRAPNWKSPGLDGLHHYWLKGFVVCHTVLARQFQEALNQKSLPSLFTTGITHLVPKDQEHMRSTLEEAIVETRSTPLENRPRLLRIALSKRNRTVVRALNPMLVTYLEASRDLCETDSILFGAALAVCRIIVAKVSTAGRATGQSSAIPAWRRRIEERIAKARALIGRLICFRSGNNRPRIVRSVRMAFAWTNVSLSQLDITQKLTERIDDLKQRIAAWGKRIRRYTERSTRFNQNRLFQSDQKRPYESLERPMVSGTSPAPNQADTVAFWRGL
;
A
#
# COMPACT_ATOMS: atom_id res chain seq x y z
N MET A 1 -10.42 -21.62 -33.96
CA MET A 1 -11.64 -20.88 -33.57
C MET A 1 -11.49 -19.39 -33.80
N LEU A 2 -10.56 -18.66 -33.17
CA LEU A 2 -10.39 -17.22 -33.48
C LEU A 2 -9.99 -16.96 -34.95
N VAL A 3 -9.07 -17.76 -35.49
CA VAL A 3 -8.61 -17.71 -36.90
C VAL A 3 -9.80 -17.78 -37.87
N THR A 4 -10.68 -18.77 -37.71
CA THR A 4 -11.83 -19.01 -38.60
C THR A 4 -12.84 -17.87 -38.55
N TYR A 5 -13.03 -17.22 -37.40
CA TYR A 5 -13.90 -16.03 -37.31
C TYR A 5 -13.26 -14.80 -37.94
N LEU A 6 -11.94 -14.61 -37.77
CA LEU A 6 -11.21 -13.50 -38.36
C LEU A 6 -11.12 -13.61 -39.89
N GLU A 7 -10.92 -14.81 -40.43
CA GLU A 7 -10.91 -15.06 -41.88
C GLU A 7 -12.27 -14.80 -42.53
N ALA A 8 -13.36 -15.03 -41.79
CA ALA A 8 -14.72 -14.75 -42.24
C ALA A 8 -15.13 -13.26 -42.11
N SER A 9 -14.29 -12.42 -41.50
CA SER A 9 -14.62 -11.03 -41.23
C SER A 9 -14.60 -10.17 -42.50
N ARG A 10 -15.70 -9.44 -42.71
CA ARG A 10 -15.95 -8.65 -43.91
C ARG A 10 -15.36 -7.25 -43.83
N ASP A 11 -15.40 -6.64 -42.65
CA ASP A 11 -14.95 -5.27 -42.43
C ASP A 11 -14.20 -5.07 -41.10
N LEU A 12 -13.61 -3.88 -40.95
CA LEU A 12 -12.85 -3.49 -39.75
C LEU A 12 -13.72 -3.48 -38.48
N CYS A 13 -15.01 -3.19 -38.57
CA CYS A 13 -15.92 -3.14 -37.42
C CYS A 13 -16.23 -4.54 -36.88
N GLU A 14 -16.46 -5.50 -37.78
CA GLU A 14 -16.68 -6.89 -37.45
C GLU A 14 -15.39 -7.52 -36.88
N THR A 15 -14.23 -7.20 -37.47
CA THR A 15 -12.93 -7.63 -36.93
C THR A 15 -12.71 -7.09 -35.51
N ASP A 16 -12.99 -5.81 -35.26
CA ASP A 16 -12.91 -5.23 -33.92
C ASP A 16 -13.86 -5.94 -32.92
N SER A 17 -15.11 -6.17 -33.32
CA SER A 17 -16.10 -6.87 -32.50
C SER A 17 -15.66 -8.30 -32.14
N ILE A 18 -15.06 -9.02 -33.10
CA ILE A 18 -14.51 -10.37 -32.90
C ILE A 18 -13.33 -10.32 -31.92
N LEU A 19 -12.45 -9.33 -32.05
CA LEU A 19 -11.30 -9.14 -31.15
C LEU A 19 -11.73 -8.78 -29.74
N PHE A 20 -12.71 -7.89 -29.59
CA PHE A 20 -13.32 -7.56 -28.31
C PHE A 20 -13.97 -8.80 -27.67
N GLY A 21 -14.75 -9.56 -28.45
CA GLY A 21 -15.35 -10.81 -28.01
C GLY A 21 -14.31 -11.84 -27.55
N ALA A 22 -13.19 -11.97 -28.28
CA ALA A 22 -12.07 -12.83 -27.92
C ALA A 22 -11.37 -12.38 -26.64
N ALA A 23 -11.11 -11.07 -26.49
CA ALA A 23 -10.53 -10.49 -25.28
C ALA A 23 -11.45 -10.70 -24.07
N LEU A 24 -12.76 -10.50 -24.25
CA LEU A 24 -13.77 -10.73 -23.22
C LEU A 24 -13.86 -12.22 -22.85
N ALA A 25 -13.79 -13.12 -23.83
CA ALA A 25 -13.76 -14.57 -23.60
C ALA A 25 -12.51 -14.97 -22.81
N VAL A 26 -11.32 -14.46 -23.16
CA VAL A 26 -10.09 -14.68 -22.39
C VAL A 26 -10.23 -14.14 -20.97
N CYS A 27 -10.75 -12.92 -20.80
CA CYS A 27 -11.05 -12.35 -19.49
C CYS A 27 -12.00 -13.24 -18.68
N ARG A 28 -13.09 -13.70 -19.29
CA ARG A 28 -14.08 -14.59 -18.67
C ARG A 28 -13.47 -15.94 -18.32
N ILE A 29 -12.61 -16.51 -19.16
CA ILE A 29 -11.90 -17.77 -18.90
C ILE A 29 -10.89 -17.59 -17.78
N ILE A 30 -10.16 -16.48 -17.73
CA ILE A 30 -9.23 -16.19 -16.64
C ILE A 30 -10.01 -16.01 -15.33
N VAL A 31 -11.10 -15.23 -15.34
CA VAL A 31 -11.99 -15.06 -14.18
C VAL A 31 -12.62 -16.39 -13.78
N ALA A 32 -13.06 -17.21 -14.73
CA ALA A 32 -13.63 -18.53 -14.47
C ALA A 32 -12.57 -19.54 -14.00
N LYS A 33 -11.32 -19.47 -14.47
CA LYS A 33 -10.18 -20.25 -13.97
C LYS A 33 -9.79 -19.83 -12.56
N VAL A 34 -9.81 -18.53 -12.27
CA VAL A 34 -9.66 -18.01 -10.90
C VAL A 34 -10.82 -18.48 -10.01
N SER A 35 -12.04 -18.57 -10.54
CA SER A 35 -13.23 -19.08 -9.83
C SER A 35 -13.26 -20.62 -9.69
N THR A 36 -12.69 -21.38 -10.63
CA THR A 36 -12.67 -22.86 -10.61
C THR A 36 -11.45 -23.42 -9.89
N ALA A 37 -10.28 -22.80 -10.00
CA ALA A 37 -9.17 -22.99 -9.06
C ALA A 37 -9.56 -22.52 -7.64
N GLY A 38 -10.61 -21.70 -7.55
CA GLY A 38 -11.31 -21.28 -6.33
C GLY A 38 -12.55 -22.12 -5.96
N ARG A 39 -12.79 -23.30 -6.55
CA ARG A 39 -13.80 -24.26 -6.03
C ARG A 39 -13.30 -24.99 -4.78
N ALA A 40 -13.00 -24.19 -3.78
CA ALA A 40 -13.18 -24.52 -2.37
C ALA A 40 -13.48 -23.23 -1.59
N THR A 41 -14.48 -22.45 -2.05
CA THR A 41 -15.50 -21.77 -1.23
C THR A 41 -16.26 -20.79 -2.13
N GLY A 42 -17.56 -21.02 -2.33
CA GLY A 42 -18.42 -20.10 -3.06
C GLY A 42 -18.32 -18.69 -2.50
N GLN A 43 -18.24 -17.72 -3.42
CA GLN A 43 -18.52 -16.32 -3.13
C GLN A 43 -20.01 -16.16 -2.84
N SER A 44 -20.38 -16.51 -1.62
CA SER A 44 -21.20 -15.62 -0.82
C SER A 44 -20.23 -14.66 -0.14
N SER A 45 -20.65 -13.43 0.14
CA SER A 45 -20.06 -12.53 1.14
C SER A 45 -20.06 -13.12 2.57
N ALA A 46 -20.01 -14.45 2.70
CA ALA A 46 -20.13 -15.21 3.90
C ALA A 46 -18.89 -15.03 4.77
N ILE A 47 -19.17 -14.51 5.96
CA ILE A 47 -18.29 -14.47 7.13
C ILE A 47 -17.37 -15.72 7.15
N PRO A 48 -16.03 -15.53 7.17
CA PRO A 48 -15.07 -16.64 7.14
C PRO A 48 -15.38 -17.71 8.20
N ALA A 49 -15.16 -18.99 7.90
CA ALA A 49 -15.49 -20.10 8.81
C ALA A 49 -14.80 -19.99 10.19
N TRP A 50 -13.59 -19.41 10.26
CA TRP A 50 -12.93 -19.14 11.54
C TRP A 50 -13.67 -18.06 12.35
N ARG A 51 -14.27 -17.08 11.69
CA ARG A 51 -15.00 -15.97 12.32
C ARG A 51 -16.33 -16.46 12.87
N ARG A 52 -17.10 -17.23 12.08
CA ARG A 52 -18.32 -17.92 12.54
C ARG A 52 -18.08 -18.78 13.78
N ARG A 53 -17.06 -19.64 13.77
CA ARG A 53 -16.74 -20.50 14.93
C ARG A 53 -16.44 -19.70 16.22
N ILE A 54 -15.79 -18.55 16.11
CA ILE A 54 -15.49 -17.72 17.28
C ILE A 54 -16.74 -16.93 17.72
N GLU A 55 -17.52 -16.41 16.79
CA GLU A 55 -18.80 -15.73 17.06
C GLU A 55 -19.82 -16.67 17.73
N GLU A 56 -19.92 -17.93 17.29
CA GLU A 56 -20.74 -18.96 17.93
C GLU A 56 -20.28 -19.26 19.37
N ARG A 57 -18.96 -19.32 19.61
CA ARG A 57 -18.41 -19.50 20.98
C ARG A 57 -18.76 -18.30 21.87
N ILE A 58 -18.65 -17.08 21.33
CA ILE A 58 -19.07 -15.86 22.04
C ILE A 58 -20.57 -15.89 22.35
N ALA A 59 -21.42 -16.29 21.38
CA ALA A 59 -22.86 -16.38 21.57
C ALA A 59 -23.23 -17.41 22.65
N LYS A 60 -22.62 -18.61 22.63
CA LYS A 60 -22.82 -19.63 23.66
C LYS A 60 -22.39 -19.14 25.05
N ALA A 61 -21.26 -18.45 25.15
CA ALA A 61 -20.79 -17.89 26.42
C ALA A 61 -21.69 -16.75 26.94
N ARG A 62 -22.20 -15.88 26.06
CA ARG A 62 -23.19 -14.85 26.42
C ARG A 62 -24.50 -15.47 26.91
N ALA A 63 -24.99 -16.50 26.24
CA ALA A 63 -26.19 -17.23 26.65
C ALA A 63 -26.01 -17.97 27.99
N LEU A 64 -24.79 -18.41 28.31
CA LEU A 64 -24.46 -18.99 29.60
C LEU A 64 -24.41 -17.92 30.71
N ILE A 65 -23.78 -16.77 30.44
CA ILE A 65 -23.80 -15.60 31.36
C ILE A 65 -25.24 -15.20 31.67
N GLY A 66 -26.10 -15.07 30.66
CA GLY A 66 -27.52 -14.74 30.86
C GLY A 66 -28.23 -15.73 31.78
N ARG A 67 -27.98 -17.03 31.61
CA ARG A 67 -28.54 -18.08 32.48
C ARG A 67 -28.00 -18.04 33.91
N LEU A 68 -26.70 -17.75 34.09
CA LEU A 68 -26.09 -17.59 35.42
C LEU A 68 -26.63 -16.35 36.14
N ILE A 69 -26.87 -15.25 35.42
CA ILE A 69 -27.52 -14.04 35.96
C ILE A 69 -28.96 -14.35 36.35
N CYS A 70 -29.75 -15.01 35.50
CA CYS A 70 -31.13 -15.38 35.84
C CYS A 70 -31.21 -16.28 37.09
N PHE A 71 -30.31 -17.26 37.23
CA PHE A 71 -30.25 -18.10 38.42
C PHE A 71 -29.88 -17.29 39.67
N ARG A 72 -28.91 -16.38 39.56
CA ARG A 72 -28.52 -15.45 40.64
C ARG A 72 -29.66 -14.52 41.06
N SER A 73 -30.53 -14.13 40.13
CA SER A 73 -31.74 -13.33 40.40
C SER A 73 -32.91 -14.14 40.97
N GLY A 74 -32.71 -15.42 41.32
CA GLY A 74 -33.72 -16.26 41.98
C GLY A 74 -34.56 -17.16 41.05
N ASN A 75 -34.23 -17.24 39.75
CA ASN A 75 -34.98 -18.09 38.82
C ASN A 75 -34.50 -19.54 38.84
N ASN A 76 -35.26 -20.40 39.53
CA ASN A 76 -34.94 -21.82 39.75
C ASN A 76 -35.61 -22.79 38.78
N ARG A 77 -35.99 -22.34 37.57
CA ARG A 77 -36.55 -23.25 36.55
C ARG A 77 -35.60 -24.44 36.27
N PRO A 78 -36.09 -25.69 36.16
CA PRO A 78 -35.24 -26.89 36.04
C PRO A 78 -34.20 -26.84 34.91
N ARG A 79 -34.58 -26.24 33.76
CA ARG A 79 -33.68 -26.05 32.61
C ARG A 79 -32.49 -25.12 32.93
N ILE A 80 -32.71 -24.07 33.72
CA ILE A 80 -31.66 -23.13 34.14
C ILE A 80 -30.74 -23.83 35.13
N VAL A 81 -31.29 -24.47 36.16
CA VAL A 81 -30.52 -25.21 37.18
C VAL A 81 -29.64 -26.30 36.55
N ARG A 82 -30.18 -27.07 35.58
CA ARG A 82 -29.40 -28.07 34.84
C ARG A 82 -28.23 -27.44 34.07
N THR A 83 -28.46 -26.28 33.44
CA THR A 83 -27.40 -25.57 32.69
C THR A 83 -26.32 -25.03 33.64
N VAL A 84 -26.71 -24.52 34.81
CA VAL A 84 -25.75 -24.05 35.84
C VAL A 84 -24.94 -25.23 36.39
N ARG A 85 -25.55 -26.38 36.72
CA ARG A 85 -24.79 -27.58 37.14
C ARG A 85 -23.76 -27.98 36.10
N MET A 86 -24.13 -28.00 34.82
CA MET A 86 -23.19 -28.33 33.74
C MET A 86 -22.08 -27.29 33.58
N ALA A 87 -22.32 -26.02 33.91
CA ALA A 87 -21.31 -24.97 33.86
C ALA A 87 -20.19 -25.14 34.91
N PHE A 88 -20.51 -25.84 36.00
CA PHE A 88 -19.64 -26.21 37.13
C PHE A 88 -19.33 -27.72 37.17
N ALA A 89 -19.68 -28.48 36.13
CA ALA A 89 -19.35 -29.91 36.07
C ALA A 89 -17.84 -30.10 36.09
N GLY A 90 -17.35 -30.97 36.98
CA GLY A 90 -15.91 -31.19 37.21
C GLY A 90 -15.24 -30.16 38.12
N THR A 91 -15.99 -29.22 38.70
CA THR A 91 -15.52 -28.37 39.81
C THR A 91 -16.23 -28.77 41.10
N ASN A 92 -15.54 -28.70 42.26
CA ASN A 92 -16.09 -29.08 43.59
C ASN A 92 -17.10 -28.07 44.14
N VAL A 93 -17.97 -27.53 43.29
CA VAL A 93 -18.94 -26.48 43.63
C VAL A 93 -20.34 -27.08 43.66
N SER A 94 -20.96 -27.09 44.84
CA SER A 94 -22.35 -27.50 45.00
C SER A 94 -23.26 -26.27 45.01
N LEU A 95 -24.43 -26.39 44.36
CA LEU A 95 -25.41 -25.30 44.25
C LEU A 95 -26.06 -24.92 45.59
N SER A 96 -25.92 -25.77 46.61
CA SER A 96 -26.45 -25.54 47.96
C SER A 96 -25.45 -24.86 48.90
N GLN A 97 -24.24 -24.55 48.43
CA GLN A 97 -23.24 -23.87 49.27
C GLN A 97 -23.59 -22.39 49.49
N PRO A 98 -23.30 -21.82 50.67
CA PRO A 98 -23.60 -20.43 50.98
C PRO A 98 -22.81 -19.43 50.12
N ASP A 99 -21.66 -19.85 49.57
CA ASP A 99 -20.78 -19.03 48.74
C ASP A 99 -21.10 -19.10 47.22
N ILE A 100 -22.21 -19.74 46.85
CA ILE A 100 -22.57 -19.95 45.44
C ILE A 100 -22.73 -18.64 44.66
N THR A 101 -23.21 -17.57 45.30
CA THR A 101 -23.38 -16.24 44.70
C THR A 101 -22.05 -15.61 44.30
N GLN A 102 -21.01 -15.78 45.12
CA GLN A 102 -19.65 -15.32 44.83
C GLN A 102 -19.06 -16.15 43.69
N LYS A 103 -19.13 -17.48 43.76
CA LYS A 103 -18.64 -18.39 42.71
C LYS A 103 -19.32 -18.18 41.36
N LEU A 104 -20.61 -17.85 41.37
CA LEU A 104 -21.35 -17.44 40.16
C LEU A 104 -20.80 -16.14 39.57
N THR A 105 -20.44 -15.17 40.42
CA THR A 105 -19.87 -13.90 39.98
C THR A 105 -18.49 -14.09 39.36
N GLU A 106 -17.62 -14.86 40.00
CA GLU A 106 -16.30 -15.22 39.48
C GLU A 106 -16.42 -15.93 38.11
N ARG A 107 -17.34 -16.89 38.00
CA ARG A 107 -17.58 -17.60 36.75
C ARG A 107 -18.12 -16.71 35.63
N ILE A 108 -18.99 -15.74 35.96
CA ILE A 108 -19.48 -14.75 35.00
C ILE A 108 -18.31 -13.88 34.51
N ASP A 109 -17.44 -13.44 35.39
CA ASP A 109 -16.31 -12.58 35.04
C ASP A 109 -15.25 -13.34 34.22
N ASP A 110 -14.98 -14.61 34.52
CA ASP A 110 -14.17 -15.49 33.68
C ASP A 110 -14.72 -15.57 32.24
N LEU A 111 -16.04 -15.77 32.11
CA LEU A 111 -16.69 -15.84 30.80
C LEU A 111 -16.61 -14.50 30.05
N LYS A 112 -16.74 -13.36 30.76
CA LYS A 112 -16.54 -12.02 30.16
C LYS A 112 -15.10 -11.84 29.67
N GLN A 113 -14.11 -12.28 30.46
CA GLN A 113 -12.69 -12.23 30.07
C GLN A 113 -12.42 -13.10 28.83
N ILE A 114 -12.99 -14.30 28.78
CA ILE A 114 -12.88 -15.20 27.63
C ILE A 114 -13.54 -14.59 26.38
N ILE A 115 -14.73 -13.99 26.50
CA ILE A 115 -15.39 -13.27 25.40
C ILE A 115 -14.51 -12.12 24.89
N ALA A 116 -13.94 -11.32 25.79
CA ALA A 116 -13.03 -10.23 25.42
C ALA A 116 -11.78 -10.75 24.69
N ALA A 117 -11.22 -11.88 25.13
CA ALA A 117 -10.09 -12.52 24.47
C ALA A 117 -10.45 -13.04 23.06
N TRP A 118 -11.63 -13.63 22.88
CA TRP A 118 -12.16 -14.03 21.57
C TRP A 118 -12.44 -12.83 20.66
N GLY A 119 -12.99 -11.73 21.18
CA GLY A 119 -13.15 -10.48 20.43
C GLY A 119 -11.81 -9.91 19.94
N LYS A 120 -10.79 -9.88 20.81
CA LYS A 120 -9.42 -9.51 20.42
C LYS A 120 -8.83 -10.47 19.38
N ARG A 121 -9.20 -11.75 19.42
CA ARG A 121 -8.77 -12.74 18.40
C ARG A 121 -9.43 -12.47 17.05
N ILE A 122 -10.73 -12.16 17.02
CA ILE A 122 -11.44 -11.75 15.81
C ILE A 122 -10.74 -10.52 15.21
N ARG A 123 -10.57 -9.45 15.98
CA ARG A 123 -9.91 -8.21 15.51
C ARG A 123 -8.53 -8.49 14.89
N ARG A 124 -7.68 -9.25 15.58
CA ARG A 124 -6.34 -9.60 15.06
C ARG A 124 -6.38 -10.42 13.77
N TYR A 125 -7.35 -11.32 13.63
CA TYR A 125 -7.45 -12.15 12.43
C TYR A 125 -8.04 -11.38 11.26
N THR A 126 -9.02 -10.51 11.52
CA THR A 126 -9.55 -9.56 10.54
C THR A 126 -8.44 -8.64 10.05
N GLU A 127 -7.68 -7.99 10.96
CA GLU A 127 -6.54 -7.12 10.60
C GLU A 127 -5.46 -7.87 9.80
N ARG A 128 -5.20 -9.14 10.13
CA ARG A 128 -4.26 -9.95 9.34
C ARG A 128 -4.80 -10.22 7.94
N SER A 129 -6.08 -10.57 7.83
CA SER A 129 -6.72 -10.87 6.54
C SER A 129 -6.81 -9.63 5.66
N THR A 130 -7.16 -8.48 6.23
CA THR A 130 -7.19 -7.21 5.50
C THR A 130 -5.79 -6.82 5.03
N ARG A 131 -4.76 -6.92 5.89
CA ARG A 131 -3.36 -6.67 5.50
C ARG A 131 -2.87 -7.63 4.42
N PHE A 132 -3.23 -8.92 4.52
CA PHE A 132 -2.86 -9.90 3.50
C PHE A 132 -3.50 -9.54 2.15
N ASN A 133 -4.79 -9.20 2.14
CA ASN A 133 -5.48 -8.79 0.93
C ASN A 133 -4.92 -7.48 0.38
N GLN A 134 -4.66 -6.46 1.22
CA GLN A 134 -4.04 -5.19 0.84
C GLN A 134 -2.63 -5.40 0.26
N ASN A 135 -1.81 -6.25 0.87
CA ASN A 135 -0.47 -6.57 0.37
C ASN A 135 -0.52 -7.33 -0.97
N ARG A 136 -1.47 -8.25 -1.13
CA ARG A 136 -1.67 -8.98 -2.39
C ARG A 136 -2.15 -8.01 -3.48
N LEU A 137 -3.09 -7.13 -3.15
CA LEU A 137 -3.60 -6.10 -4.06
C LEU A 137 -2.48 -5.13 -4.46
N PHE A 138 -1.65 -4.70 -3.51
CA PHE A 138 -0.47 -3.88 -3.75
C PHE A 138 0.55 -4.55 -4.68
N GLN A 139 0.74 -5.87 -4.59
CA GLN A 139 1.63 -6.59 -5.50
C GLN A 139 1.10 -6.64 -6.95
N SER A 140 -0.22 -6.73 -7.13
CA SER A 140 -0.84 -6.81 -8.47
C SER A 140 -1.15 -5.43 -9.07
N ASP A 141 -1.63 -4.49 -8.26
CA ASP A 141 -2.06 -3.15 -8.63
C ASP A 141 -1.79 -2.21 -7.44
N GLN A 142 -0.67 -1.51 -7.52
CA GLN A 142 -0.19 -0.65 -6.44
C GLN A 142 -1.13 0.53 -6.18
N LYS A 143 -2.04 0.91 -7.10
CA LYS A 143 -2.92 2.08 -6.98
C LYS A 143 -4.16 1.80 -6.14
N ARG A 144 -4.84 0.67 -6.37
CA ARG A 144 -6.12 0.33 -5.71
C ARG A 144 -6.12 0.36 -4.17
N PRO A 145 -5.04 -0.06 -3.46
CA PRO A 145 -4.98 0.07 -2.01
C PRO A 145 -5.02 1.53 -1.55
N TYR A 146 -4.32 2.43 -2.25
CA TYR A 146 -4.31 3.85 -1.89
C TYR A 146 -5.59 4.54 -2.32
N GLU A 147 -6.16 4.21 -3.47
CA GLU A 147 -7.48 4.71 -3.88
C GLU A 147 -8.56 4.34 -2.85
N SER A 148 -8.53 3.13 -2.29
CA SER A 148 -9.46 2.69 -1.22
C SER A 148 -9.24 3.39 0.13
N LEU A 149 -8.06 3.96 0.36
CA LEU A 149 -7.69 4.69 1.58
C LEU A 149 -7.87 6.21 1.43
N GLU A 150 -7.69 6.73 0.22
CA GLU A 150 -7.82 8.15 -0.14
C GLU A 150 -9.27 8.52 -0.46
N ARG A 151 -10.10 7.57 -0.90
CA ARG A 151 -11.54 7.76 -1.14
C ARG A 151 -12.38 6.86 -0.25
N PRO A 152 -12.51 7.14 1.06
CA PRO A 152 -13.63 6.62 1.83
C PRO A 152 -14.89 7.38 1.37
N MET A 153 -15.50 7.02 0.24
CA MET A 153 -16.79 7.52 -0.24
C MET A 153 -17.12 8.96 0.21
N VAL A 154 -16.26 9.94 -0.14
CA VAL A 154 -16.47 11.36 0.15
C VAL A 154 -16.14 12.14 -1.10
N SER A 155 -17.18 12.79 -1.62
CA SER A 155 -17.18 13.77 -2.70
C SER A 155 -16.14 14.86 -2.42
N GLY A 156 -15.28 15.15 -3.41
CA GLY A 156 -14.30 16.22 -3.30
C GLY A 156 -14.98 17.57 -3.08
N THR A 157 -14.60 18.26 -2.01
CA THR A 157 -15.06 19.61 -1.64
C THR A 157 -14.23 20.66 -2.38
N GLY A 158 -14.72 21.02 -3.55
CA GLY A 158 -14.39 22.18 -4.36
C GLY A 158 -15.35 22.13 -5.55
N PRO A 159 -15.98 23.24 -5.99
CA PRO A 159 -16.89 23.19 -7.12
C PRO A 159 -16.06 22.89 -8.37
N ALA A 160 -15.93 21.62 -8.70
CA ALA A 160 -15.55 21.22 -10.04
C ALA A 160 -16.54 21.90 -11.00
N PRO A 161 -16.07 22.51 -12.10
CA PRO A 161 -16.99 23.06 -13.09
C PRO A 161 -18.00 21.97 -13.46
N ASN A 162 -19.28 22.34 -13.42
CA ASN A 162 -20.37 21.41 -13.67
C ASN A 162 -20.11 20.67 -14.99
N GLN A 163 -20.24 19.35 -14.95
CA GLN A 163 -19.99 18.48 -16.10
C GLN A 163 -20.87 18.90 -17.28
N ALA A 164 -22.10 19.33 -17.02
CA ALA A 164 -23.02 19.82 -18.07
C ALA A 164 -22.49 21.09 -18.75
N ASP A 165 -22.04 22.07 -17.97
CA ASP A 165 -21.55 23.36 -18.49
C ASP A 165 -20.26 23.20 -19.28
N THR A 166 -19.38 22.30 -18.80
CA THR A 166 -18.12 21.98 -19.50
C THR A 166 -18.39 21.25 -20.82
N VAL A 167 -19.33 20.30 -20.83
CA VAL A 167 -19.72 19.59 -22.05
C VAL A 167 -20.40 20.55 -23.05
N ALA A 168 -21.26 21.45 -22.58
CA ALA A 168 -21.91 22.44 -23.43
C ALA A 168 -20.90 23.38 -24.11
N TYR A 169 -19.93 23.88 -23.34
CA TYR A 169 -18.85 24.74 -23.86
C TYR A 169 -18.04 24.06 -24.99
N TRP A 170 -17.53 22.85 -24.75
CA TRP A 170 -16.72 22.15 -25.75
C TRP A 170 -17.54 21.63 -26.94
N ARG A 171 -18.82 21.28 -26.72
CA ARG A 171 -19.72 20.88 -27.80
C ARG A 171 -19.96 22.03 -28.78
N GLY A 172 -20.21 23.24 -28.28
CA GLY A 172 -20.38 24.41 -29.15
C GLY A 172 -19.12 24.75 -29.94
N LEU A 173 -17.92 24.52 -29.37
CA LEU A 173 -16.66 24.81 -30.05
C LEU A 173 -16.25 23.74 -31.08
N CYS A 174 -16.54 22.46 -30.82
CA CYS A 174 -15.92 21.35 -31.56
C CYS A 174 -16.91 20.39 -32.23
N SER A 175 -18.21 20.43 -31.91
CA SER A 175 -19.20 19.48 -32.44
C SER A 175 -20.19 20.09 -33.42
N GLU A 176 -20.32 21.41 -33.46
CA GLU A 176 -21.16 22.08 -34.46
C GLU A 176 -20.41 22.10 -35.80
N PRO A 177 -20.99 21.52 -36.87
CA PRO A 177 -20.36 21.52 -38.19
C PRO A 177 -20.35 22.96 -38.73
N VAL A 178 -19.18 23.57 -38.77
CA VAL A 178 -18.97 24.88 -39.40
C VAL A 178 -18.45 24.66 -40.81
N ASN A 179 -19.15 25.19 -41.81
CA ASN A 179 -18.65 25.24 -43.17
C ASN A 179 -17.57 26.31 -43.26
N HIS A 180 -16.31 25.89 -43.36
CA HIS A 180 -15.19 26.79 -43.60
C HIS A 180 -15.09 27.07 -45.10
N SER A 181 -15.10 28.34 -45.50
CA SER A 181 -14.72 28.72 -46.87
C SER A 181 -13.22 28.53 -47.04
N GLU A 182 -12.80 27.81 -48.09
CA GLU A 182 -11.39 27.70 -48.42
C GLU A 182 -10.84 29.10 -48.73
N GLY A 183 -9.88 29.55 -47.92
CA GLY A 183 -9.25 30.86 -48.09
C GLY A 183 -8.12 30.79 -49.13
N PRO A 184 -7.63 31.94 -49.63
CA PRO A 184 -6.56 32.00 -50.66
C PRO A 184 -5.26 31.26 -50.29
N TRP A 185 -5.07 30.95 -49.00
CA TRP A 185 -3.92 30.21 -48.51
C TRP A 185 -3.87 28.76 -48.99
N THR A 186 -5.01 28.13 -49.34
CA THR A 186 -5.01 26.75 -49.86
C THR A 186 -4.33 26.69 -51.23
N GLU A 187 -4.51 27.69 -52.08
CA GLU A 187 -3.84 27.83 -53.38
C GLU A 187 -2.32 28.09 -53.20
N VAL A 188 -1.94 28.90 -52.21
CA VAL A 188 -0.54 29.14 -51.86
C VAL A 188 0.13 27.85 -51.37
N VAL A 189 -0.55 27.06 -50.53
CA VAL A 189 -0.03 25.76 -50.08
C VAL A 189 0.01 24.76 -51.23
N ALA A 190 -1.01 24.72 -52.09
CA ALA A 190 -1.05 23.83 -53.26
C ALA A 190 0.11 24.12 -54.23
N SER A 191 0.40 25.39 -54.50
CA SER A 191 1.54 25.80 -55.34
C SER A 191 2.90 25.49 -54.70
N GLN A 192 3.04 25.67 -53.39
CA GLN A 192 4.25 25.24 -52.66
C GLN A 192 4.45 23.72 -52.70
N CYS A 193 3.35 22.97 -52.58
CA CYS A 193 3.37 21.50 -52.63
C CYS A 193 3.48 20.93 -54.05
N ALA A 194 3.29 21.71 -55.11
CA ALA A 194 3.37 21.25 -56.50
C ALA A 194 4.74 20.66 -56.88
N SER A 195 5.80 21.10 -56.20
CA SER A 195 7.16 20.59 -56.37
C SER A 195 7.44 19.29 -55.60
N ILE A 196 6.56 18.89 -54.68
CA ILE A 196 6.73 17.71 -53.84
C ILE A 196 6.26 16.48 -54.62
N LYS A 197 7.17 15.51 -54.80
CA LYS A 197 6.84 14.23 -55.43
C LYS A 197 5.70 13.56 -54.64
N SER A 198 4.64 13.15 -55.35
CA SER A 198 3.55 12.39 -54.77
C SER A 198 4.07 11.13 -54.07
N MET A 199 3.46 10.78 -52.94
CA MET A 199 3.82 9.59 -52.18
C MET A 199 3.61 8.34 -53.04
N ASP A 200 4.62 7.47 -53.06
CA ASP A 200 4.53 6.20 -53.79
C ASP A 200 3.41 5.31 -53.18
N ASN A 201 2.88 4.36 -53.96
CA ASN A 201 1.76 3.53 -53.53
C ASN A 201 2.13 2.73 -52.26
N VAL A 202 1.37 2.93 -51.18
CA VAL A 202 1.63 2.30 -49.88
C VAL A 202 0.93 0.95 -49.83
N ILE A 203 1.71 -0.10 -49.61
CA ILE A 203 1.21 -1.46 -49.38
C ILE A 203 1.40 -1.79 -47.90
N ILE A 204 0.29 -1.98 -47.19
CA ILE A 204 0.25 -2.33 -45.78
C ILE A 204 0.40 -3.84 -45.64
N THR A 205 1.51 -4.28 -45.05
CA THR A 205 1.81 -5.69 -44.82
C THR A 205 1.52 -6.10 -43.37
N PRO A 206 1.37 -7.41 -43.09
CA PRO A 206 1.22 -7.89 -41.71
C PRO A 206 2.42 -7.53 -40.81
N VAL A 207 3.61 -7.37 -41.40
CA VAL A 207 4.83 -6.97 -40.68
C VAL A 207 4.69 -5.53 -40.18
N ASP A 208 4.11 -4.65 -40.98
CA ASP A 208 3.87 -3.24 -40.62
C ASP A 208 2.90 -3.14 -39.44
N VAL A 209 1.82 -3.93 -39.47
CA VAL A 209 0.84 -4.01 -38.36
C VAL A 209 1.51 -4.55 -37.10
N ALA A 210 2.29 -5.63 -37.21
CA ALA A 210 2.99 -6.22 -36.08
C ALA A 210 3.99 -5.23 -35.44
N GLU A 211 4.73 -4.48 -36.26
CA GLU A 211 5.67 -3.48 -35.77
C GLU A 211 4.96 -2.28 -35.12
N ALA A 212 3.90 -1.77 -35.75
CA ALA A 212 3.10 -0.68 -35.20
C ALA A 212 2.52 -1.05 -33.83
N VAL A 213 1.91 -2.24 -33.73
CA VAL A 213 1.34 -2.76 -32.49
C VAL A 213 2.42 -3.00 -31.44
N ARG A 214 3.61 -3.53 -31.82
CA ARG A 214 4.74 -3.75 -30.90
C ARG A 214 5.20 -2.47 -30.21
N ARG A 215 5.30 -1.36 -30.96
CA ARG A 215 5.75 -0.05 -30.46
C ARG A 215 4.72 0.61 -29.52
N ALA A 216 3.43 0.27 -29.64
CA ALA A 216 2.38 0.85 -28.81
C ALA A 216 2.44 0.36 -27.35
N PRO A 217 2.20 1.21 -26.33
CA PRO A 217 2.20 0.78 -24.93
C PRO A 217 0.96 -0.06 -24.59
N ASN A 218 1.16 -1.20 -23.90
CA ASN A 218 0.13 -2.22 -23.67
C ASN A 218 -1.19 -1.68 -23.08
N TRP A 219 -1.09 -0.76 -22.13
CA TRP A 219 -2.24 -0.25 -21.36
C TRP A 219 -2.50 1.24 -21.63
N LYS A 220 -2.22 1.72 -22.85
CA LYS A 220 -2.69 3.04 -23.27
C LYS A 220 -4.22 3.07 -23.22
N SER A 221 -4.80 4.25 -22.98
CA SER A 221 -6.24 4.45 -23.03
C SER A 221 -6.80 3.87 -24.33
N PRO A 222 -7.85 3.03 -24.24
CA PRO A 222 -8.46 2.43 -25.42
C PRO A 222 -9.32 3.48 -26.16
N GLY A 223 -9.69 3.17 -27.40
CA GLY A 223 -10.63 3.98 -28.16
C GLY A 223 -12.07 3.74 -27.73
N LEU A 224 -13.01 4.06 -28.63
CA LEU A 224 -14.44 3.79 -28.45
C LEU A 224 -14.76 2.29 -28.33
N ASP A 225 -13.89 1.46 -28.89
CA ASP A 225 -13.90 -0.01 -28.81
C ASP A 225 -13.61 -0.56 -27.40
N GLY A 226 -12.98 0.23 -26.53
CA GLY A 226 -12.52 -0.25 -25.23
C GLY A 226 -11.38 -1.27 -25.33
N LEU A 227 -10.79 -1.49 -26.51
CA LEU A 227 -9.76 -2.51 -26.74
C LEU A 227 -8.36 -1.93 -26.50
N HIS A 228 -7.63 -2.53 -25.56
CA HIS A 228 -6.25 -2.13 -25.30
C HIS A 228 -5.26 -2.80 -26.26
N HIS A 229 -4.17 -2.09 -26.58
CA HIS A 229 -3.04 -2.61 -27.37
C HIS A 229 -2.47 -3.94 -26.85
N TYR A 230 -2.63 -4.24 -25.55
CA TYR A 230 -2.28 -5.53 -24.96
C TYR A 230 -2.89 -6.71 -25.72
N TRP A 231 -4.18 -6.61 -26.09
CA TRP A 231 -4.90 -7.69 -26.79
C TRP A 231 -4.46 -7.79 -28.25
N LEU A 232 -4.27 -6.66 -28.92
CA LEU A 232 -3.74 -6.60 -30.29
C LEU A 232 -2.33 -7.23 -30.39
N LYS A 233 -1.49 -7.06 -29.36
CA LYS A 233 -0.19 -7.74 -29.28
C LYS A 233 -0.31 -9.24 -29.08
N GLY A 234 -1.26 -9.67 -28.26
CA GLY A 234 -1.47 -11.09 -27.94
C GLY A 234 -2.12 -11.88 -29.08
N PHE A 235 -3.02 -11.24 -29.84
CA PHE A 235 -3.75 -11.86 -30.94
C PHE A 235 -3.00 -11.73 -32.27
N VAL A 236 -1.79 -12.28 -32.37
CA VAL A 236 -0.93 -12.18 -33.56
C VAL A 236 -1.64 -12.59 -34.86
N VAL A 237 -2.57 -13.54 -34.79
CA VAL A 237 -3.40 -13.98 -35.93
C VAL A 237 -4.14 -12.82 -36.59
N CYS A 238 -4.58 -11.80 -35.83
CA CYS A 238 -5.34 -10.69 -36.40
C CYS A 238 -4.50 -9.72 -37.24
N HIS A 239 -3.17 -9.76 -37.14
CA HIS A 239 -2.30 -8.83 -37.88
C HIS A 239 -2.44 -9.01 -39.39
N THR A 240 -2.67 -10.24 -39.85
CA THR A 240 -2.88 -10.56 -41.27
C THR A 240 -4.19 -9.97 -41.79
N VAL A 241 -5.28 -10.13 -41.03
CA VAL A 241 -6.61 -9.63 -41.38
C VAL A 241 -6.66 -8.10 -41.32
N LEU A 242 -6.06 -7.50 -40.28
CA LEU A 242 -5.95 -6.05 -40.15
C LEU A 242 -5.16 -5.43 -41.30
N ALA A 243 -4.04 -6.04 -41.73
CA ALA A 243 -3.27 -5.53 -42.86
C ALA A 243 -4.09 -5.50 -44.15
N ARG A 244 -4.81 -6.59 -44.45
CA ARG A 244 -5.74 -6.66 -45.59
C ARG A 244 -6.80 -5.56 -45.52
N GLN A 245 -7.49 -5.45 -44.38
CA GLN A 245 -8.60 -4.51 -44.23
C GLN A 245 -8.14 -3.04 -44.21
N PHE A 246 -6.96 -2.74 -43.66
CA PHE A 246 -6.38 -1.40 -43.76
C PHE A 246 -5.98 -1.07 -45.20
N GLN A 247 -5.48 -2.04 -45.97
CA GLN A 247 -5.22 -1.84 -47.40
C GLN A 247 -6.52 -1.60 -48.18
N GLU A 248 -7.57 -2.36 -47.90
CA GLU A 248 -8.89 -2.17 -48.51
C GLU A 248 -9.46 -0.78 -48.19
N ALA A 249 -9.35 -0.33 -46.94
CA ALA A 249 -9.77 1.01 -46.52
C ALA A 249 -8.97 2.12 -47.23
N LEU A 250 -7.65 1.92 -47.42
CA LEU A 250 -6.80 2.84 -48.16
C LEU A 250 -7.20 2.92 -49.64
N ASN A 251 -7.50 1.78 -50.26
CA ASN A 251 -7.94 1.70 -51.65
C ASN A 251 -9.33 2.34 -51.85
N GLN A 252 -10.26 2.11 -50.93
CA GLN A 252 -11.62 2.68 -50.95
C GLN A 252 -11.68 4.14 -50.50
N LYS A 253 -10.58 4.67 -49.94
CA LYS A 253 -10.48 6.02 -49.34
C LYS A 253 -11.56 6.27 -48.29
N SER A 254 -11.95 5.24 -47.55
CA SER A 254 -13.02 5.28 -46.56
C SER A 254 -12.62 4.49 -45.32
N LEU A 255 -12.80 5.11 -44.16
CA LEU A 255 -12.54 4.51 -42.85
C LEU A 255 -13.83 4.49 -42.02
N PRO A 256 -14.08 3.43 -41.24
CA PRO A 256 -15.24 3.38 -40.36
C PRO A 256 -15.21 4.50 -39.32
N SER A 257 -16.40 4.91 -38.88
CA SER A 257 -16.58 5.94 -37.84
C SER A 257 -15.79 5.64 -36.56
N LEU A 258 -15.64 4.35 -36.20
CA LEU A 258 -14.84 3.89 -35.06
C LEU A 258 -13.39 4.42 -35.09
N PHE A 259 -12.79 4.54 -36.27
CA PHE A 259 -11.41 4.99 -36.44
C PHE A 259 -11.28 6.49 -36.68
N THR A 260 -12.39 7.17 -36.99
CA THR A 260 -12.43 8.62 -37.24
C THR A 260 -13.02 9.41 -36.08
N THR A 261 -13.55 8.73 -35.06
CA THR A 261 -14.09 9.34 -33.84
C THR A 261 -13.26 8.94 -32.61
N GLY A 262 -13.11 9.86 -31.67
CA GLY A 262 -12.23 9.69 -30.50
C GLY A 262 -12.91 10.01 -29.18
N ILE A 263 -12.38 9.46 -28.09
CA ILE A 263 -12.79 9.82 -26.73
C ILE A 263 -11.90 10.95 -26.22
N THR A 264 -12.50 12.09 -25.89
CA THR A 264 -11.78 13.22 -25.29
C THR A 264 -11.82 13.13 -23.76
N HIS A 265 -10.64 13.14 -23.15
CA HIS A 265 -10.49 13.24 -21.70
C HIS A 265 -9.92 14.61 -21.33
N LEU A 266 -10.58 15.32 -20.41
CA LEU A 266 -10.06 16.58 -19.86
C LEU A 266 -8.93 16.27 -18.87
N VAL A 267 -7.71 16.75 -19.17
CA VAL A 267 -6.54 16.62 -18.31
C VAL A 267 -5.99 18.03 -18.00
N PRO A 268 -5.93 18.45 -16.73
CA PRO A 268 -5.38 19.77 -16.36
C PRO A 268 -3.90 19.91 -16.77
N LYS A 269 -3.49 21.08 -17.28
CA LYS A 269 -2.10 21.34 -17.69
C LYS A 269 -1.21 21.67 -16.47
N ASP A 270 -0.07 20.98 -16.38
CA ASP A 270 0.88 21.03 -15.25
C ASP A 270 1.53 22.42 -14.98
N GLN A 271 1.60 23.32 -15.98
CA GLN A 271 2.45 24.52 -15.90
C GLN A 271 1.86 25.66 -15.06
N GLU A 272 0.55 25.88 -15.16
CA GLU A 272 -0.16 26.88 -14.37
C GLU A 272 -0.17 26.50 -12.89
N HIS A 273 -0.36 25.21 -12.60
CA HIS A 273 -0.23 24.66 -11.25
C HIS A 273 1.18 24.85 -10.68
N MET A 274 2.23 24.62 -11.48
CA MET A 274 3.61 24.86 -11.05
C MET A 274 3.88 26.34 -10.76
N ARG A 275 3.31 27.26 -11.56
CA ARG A 275 3.45 28.70 -11.38
C ARG A 275 2.75 29.21 -10.12
N SER A 276 1.48 28.86 -9.91
CA SER A 276 0.77 29.28 -8.68
C SER A 276 1.42 28.71 -7.43
N THR A 277 1.87 27.45 -7.47
CA THR A 277 2.60 26.84 -6.33
C THR A 277 3.91 27.57 -6.03
N LEU A 278 4.61 28.08 -7.05
CA LEU A 278 5.82 28.87 -6.88
C LEU A 278 5.52 30.23 -6.25
N GLU A 279 4.51 30.94 -6.77
CA GLU A 279 4.08 32.26 -6.26
C GLU A 279 3.65 32.17 -4.79
N GLU A 280 2.82 31.20 -4.45
CA GLU A 280 2.37 30.94 -3.08
C GLU A 280 3.54 30.66 -2.13
N ALA A 281 4.51 29.83 -2.54
CA ALA A 281 5.65 29.48 -1.71
C ALA A 281 6.61 30.66 -1.48
N ILE A 282 6.79 31.53 -2.47
CA ILE A 282 7.62 32.75 -2.33
C ILE A 282 6.94 33.73 -1.37
N VAL A 283 5.63 33.95 -1.51
CA VAL A 283 4.85 34.83 -0.61
C VAL A 283 4.89 34.33 0.83
N GLU A 284 4.69 33.02 1.03
CA GLU A 284 4.78 32.39 2.36
C GLU A 284 6.17 32.52 2.97
N THR A 285 7.23 32.35 2.17
CA THR A 285 8.59 32.45 2.69
C THR A 285 8.95 33.88 3.09
N ARG A 286 8.42 34.89 2.37
CA ARG A 286 8.62 36.31 2.69
C ARG A 286 7.91 36.72 3.98
N SER A 287 6.76 36.14 4.29
CA SER A 287 6.02 36.43 5.52
C SER A 287 6.45 35.58 6.73
N THR A 288 7.30 34.57 6.52
CA THR A 288 7.75 33.66 7.57
C THR A 288 9.17 34.00 8.05
N PRO A 289 9.36 34.33 9.35
CA PRO A 289 10.69 34.57 9.91
C PRO A 289 11.56 33.30 9.85
N LEU A 290 12.87 33.46 9.74
CA LEU A 290 13.85 32.38 9.49
C LEU A 290 13.70 31.18 10.44
N GLU A 291 13.43 31.45 11.72
CA GLU A 291 13.28 30.44 12.77
C GLU A 291 12.06 29.53 12.57
N ASN A 292 11.05 30.02 11.87
CA ASN A 292 9.78 29.34 11.63
C ASN A 292 9.67 28.72 10.24
N ARG A 293 10.74 28.79 9.42
CA ARG A 293 10.74 28.23 8.06
C ARG A 293 10.68 26.69 8.10
N PRO A 294 9.81 26.06 7.29
CA PRO A 294 9.68 24.61 7.27
C PRO A 294 10.94 23.93 6.73
N ARG A 295 11.37 22.82 7.33
CA ARG A 295 12.53 22.07 6.81
C ARG A 295 12.25 21.52 5.42
N LEU A 296 13.09 21.88 4.45
CA LEU A 296 13.02 21.36 3.08
C LEU A 296 13.28 19.85 3.05
N LEU A 297 12.53 19.15 2.20
CA LEU A 297 12.66 17.70 2.07
C LEU A 297 13.89 17.35 1.23
N ARG A 298 14.60 16.30 1.63
CA ARG A 298 15.71 15.77 0.83
C ARG A 298 15.17 15.06 -0.41
N ILE A 299 15.24 15.73 -1.56
CA ILE A 299 14.78 15.21 -2.85
C ILE A 299 15.91 14.39 -3.52
N ALA A 300 15.58 13.20 -4.03
CA ALA A 300 16.52 12.38 -4.80
C ALA A 300 16.76 12.96 -6.21
N LEU A 301 17.99 12.85 -6.73
CA LEU A 301 18.40 13.36 -8.06
C LEU A 301 17.90 12.50 -9.23
N SER A 302 16.58 12.27 -9.32
CA SER A 302 15.97 11.50 -10.41
C SER A 302 15.76 12.37 -11.67
N LYS A 303 15.67 11.73 -12.85
CA LYS A 303 15.33 12.41 -14.13
C LYS A 303 14.03 13.21 -14.01
N ARG A 304 13.02 12.66 -13.32
CA ARG A 304 11.71 13.29 -13.07
C ARG A 304 11.84 14.57 -12.22
N ASN A 305 12.59 14.51 -11.13
CA ASN A 305 12.76 15.66 -10.23
C ASN A 305 13.58 16.77 -10.91
N ARG A 306 14.59 16.38 -11.71
CA ARG A 306 15.33 17.32 -12.57
C ARG A 306 14.43 18.03 -13.58
N THR A 307 13.44 17.34 -14.16
CA THR A 307 12.48 17.97 -15.07
C THR A 307 11.64 19.05 -14.38
N VAL A 308 11.19 18.82 -13.14
CA VAL A 308 10.43 19.82 -12.37
C VAL A 308 11.29 21.05 -12.09
N VAL A 309 12.54 20.85 -11.63
CA VAL A 309 13.48 21.96 -11.39
C VAL A 309 13.77 22.73 -12.67
N ARG A 310 14.02 22.05 -13.80
CA ARG A 310 14.24 22.71 -15.10
C ARG A 310 13.03 23.50 -15.59
N ALA A 311 11.81 23.04 -15.29
CA ALA A 311 10.59 23.75 -15.67
C ALA A 311 10.37 25.02 -14.85
N LEU A 312 10.79 25.02 -13.58
CA LEU A 312 10.68 26.19 -12.69
C LEU A 312 11.82 27.19 -12.89
N ASN A 313 13.01 26.76 -13.29
CA ASN A 313 14.17 27.66 -13.46
C ASN A 313 13.91 28.90 -14.32
N PRO A 314 13.29 28.81 -15.51
CA PRO A 314 12.95 29.99 -16.31
C PRO A 314 11.97 30.94 -15.60
N MET A 315 11.07 30.40 -14.78
CA MET A 315 10.10 31.20 -14.02
C MET A 315 10.77 31.96 -12.87
N LEU A 316 11.90 31.48 -12.35
CA LEU A 316 12.63 32.14 -11.27
C LEU A 316 13.35 33.40 -11.70
N VAL A 317 13.74 33.48 -12.97
CA VAL A 317 14.49 34.63 -13.52
C VAL A 317 13.76 35.94 -13.24
N THR A 318 12.45 35.98 -13.49
CA THR A 318 11.62 37.18 -13.26
C THR A 318 11.54 37.60 -11.79
N TYR A 319 11.61 36.65 -10.85
CA TYR A 319 11.61 36.98 -9.41
C TYR A 319 13.00 37.41 -8.92
N LEU A 320 14.06 36.79 -9.45
CA LEU A 320 15.44 37.11 -9.08
C LEU A 320 15.88 38.48 -9.60
N GLU A 321 15.46 38.86 -10.81
CA GLU A 321 15.70 40.20 -11.37
C GLU A 321 14.99 41.31 -10.57
N ALA A 322 13.85 40.99 -9.95
CA ALA A 322 13.10 41.92 -9.10
C ALA A 322 13.60 41.95 -7.64
N SER A 323 14.61 41.15 -7.29
CA SER A 323 15.14 41.06 -5.94
C SER A 323 15.99 42.29 -5.58
N ARG A 324 15.73 42.90 -4.43
CA ARG A 324 16.42 44.13 -4.01
C ARG A 324 17.65 43.90 -3.14
N ASP A 325 17.67 42.78 -2.42
CA ASP A 325 18.75 42.46 -1.48
C ASP A 325 18.98 40.94 -1.36
N LEU A 326 20.03 40.60 -0.61
CA LEU A 326 20.42 39.20 -0.41
C LEU A 326 19.40 38.40 0.41
N CYS A 327 18.67 39.05 1.31
CA CYS A 327 17.65 38.43 2.15
C CYS A 327 16.39 38.06 1.34
N GLU A 328 16.01 38.93 0.41
CA GLU A 328 14.93 38.72 -0.57
C GLU A 328 15.32 37.61 -1.55
N THR A 329 16.58 37.61 -2.01
CA THR A 329 17.13 36.56 -2.87
C THR A 329 17.10 35.20 -2.16
N ASP A 330 17.54 35.12 -0.91
CA ASP A 330 17.46 33.90 -0.09
C ASP A 330 16.01 33.42 0.07
N SER A 331 15.09 34.34 0.32
CA SER A 331 13.66 34.04 0.48
C SER A 331 13.03 33.50 -0.82
N ILE A 332 13.41 34.05 -1.98
CA ILE A 332 12.98 33.57 -3.30
C ILE A 332 13.54 32.18 -3.57
N LEU A 333 14.83 31.95 -3.32
CA LEU A 333 15.47 30.65 -3.52
C LEU A 333 14.88 29.57 -2.60
N PHE A 334 14.60 29.92 -1.35
CA PHE A 334 13.96 29.03 -0.40
C PHE A 334 12.51 28.73 -0.80
N GLY A 335 11.74 29.75 -1.19
CA GLY A 335 10.37 29.58 -1.72
C GLY A 335 10.34 28.70 -2.98
N ALA A 336 11.30 28.86 -3.87
CA ALA A 336 11.48 28.00 -5.05
C ALA A 336 11.75 26.55 -4.66
N ALA A 337 12.66 26.32 -3.71
CA ALA A 337 12.97 24.98 -3.21
C ALA A 337 11.77 24.35 -2.50
N LEU A 338 10.98 25.15 -1.78
CA LEU A 338 9.74 24.73 -1.12
C LEU A 338 8.66 24.37 -2.16
N ALA A 339 8.51 25.16 -3.24
CA ALA A 339 7.61 24.87 -4.34
C ALA A 339 7.98 23.57 -5.06
N VAL A 340 9.27 23.35 -5.35
CA VAL A 340 9.78 22.08 -5.89
C VAL A 340 9.43 20.92 -4.94
N CYS A 341 9.63 21.09 -3.62
CA CYS A 341 9.24 20.10 -2.63
C CYS A 341 7.73 19.82 -2.67
N ARG A 342 6.88 20.84 -2.76
CA ARG A 342 5.42 20.71 -2.82
C ARG A 342 4.95 20.03 -4.09
N ILE A 343 5.47 20.42 -5.26
CA ILE A 343 5.14 19.83 -6.55
C ILE A 343 5.60 18.38 -6.58
N ILE A 344 6.81 18.07 -6.10
CA ILE A 344 7.31 16.69 -6.03
C ILE A 344 6.50 15.90 -5.00
N VAL A 345 6.16 16.43 -3.84
CA VAL A 345 5.35 15.75 -2.82
C VAL A 345 3.91 15.57 -3.24
N ALA A 346 3.31 16.52 -3.96
CA ALA A 346 1.99 16.40 -4.56
C ALA A 346 2.02 15.37 -5.70
N LYS A 347 3.08 15.36 -6.50
CA LYS A 347 3.37 14.35 -7.53
C LYS A 347 3.80 12.99 -6.97
N VAL A 348 4.26 12.90 -5.72
CA VAL A 348 4.64 11.68 -4.97
C VAL A 348 3.47 11.20 -4.10
N SER A 349 2.55 12.09 -3.72
CA SER A 349 1.26 11.76 -3.12
C SER A 349 0.28 11.26 -4.19
N THR A 350 0.42 11.71 -5.45
CA THR A 350 -0.24 11.11 -6.63
C THR A 350 0.59 10.03 -7.32
N ALA A 351 1.87 9.88 -6.98
CA ALA A 351 2.71 8.78 -7.44
C ALA A 351 3.61 8.25 -6.31
N GLY A 352 3.03 7.40 -5.47
CA GLY A 352 3.78 6.42 -4.68
C GLY A 352 4.76 6.97 -3.66
N ARG A 353 4.34 7.02 -2.39
CA ARG A 353 5.29 7.05 -1.26
C ARG A 353 6.11 5.76 -1.19
N ALA A 354 7.36 5.86 -1.61
CA ALA A 354 8.51 5.13 -1.06
C ALA A 354 9.69 6.10 -1.17
N THR A 355 10.51 6.44 -0.17
CA THR A 355 10.88 5.79 1.10
C THR A 355 11.49 6.86 2.01
N GLY A 356 11.06 6.95 3.26
CA GLY A 356 11.89 7.50 4.33
C GLY A 356 12.60 6.34 5.02
N GLN A 357 13.90 6.18 4.76
CA GLN A 357 14.78 5.35 5.57
C GLN A 357 14.80 5.95 7.00
N SER A 358 14.06 5.34 7.90
CA SER A 358 14.40 5.39 9.31
C SER A 358 15.16 4.11 9.61
N SER A 359 16.41 4.26 10.05
CA SER A 359 17.19 3.22 10.72
C SER A 359 16.56 2.76 12.06
N ALA A 360 15.30 3.09 12.31
CA ALA A 360 14.57 2.64 13.49
C ALA A 360 14.45 1.12 13.49
N ILE A 361 15.07 0.53 14.52
CA ILE A 361 14.87 -0.85 14.95
C ILE A 361 13.40 -1.23 14.74
N PRO A 362 13.11 -2.27 13.91
CA PRO A 362 11.75 -2.64 13.56
C PRO A 362 10.87 -2.84 14.79
N ALA A 363 9.60 -2.40 14.73
CA ALA A 363 8.69 -2.48 15.88
C ALA A 363 8.48 -3.91 16.43
N TRP A 364 8.69 -4.96 15.62
CA TRP A 364 8.68 -6.34 16.10
C TRP A 364 9.91 -6.66 16.97
N ARG A 365 11.09 -6.11 16.63
CA ARG A 365 12.35 -6.33 17.34
C ARG A 365 12.30 -5.67 18.71
N ARG A 366 11.88 -4.40 18.76
CA ARG A 366 11.67 -3.63 20.00
C ARG A 366 10.74 -4.35 20.99
N ARG A 367 9.60 -4.86 20.51
CA ARG A 367 8.64 -5.61 21.35
C ARG A 367 9.21 -6.91 21.94
N ILE A 368 10.08 -7.60 21.21
CA ILE A 368 10.69 -8.84 21.71
C ILE A 368 11.83 -8.50 22.68
N GLU A 369 12.63 -7.48 22.39
CA GLU A 369 13.66 -6.96 23.28
C GLU A 369 13.08 -6.46 24.61
N GLU A 370 11.96 -5.73 24.58
CA GLU A 370 11.23 -5.32 25.80
C GLU A 370 10.74 -6.53 26.63
N ARG A 371 10.30 -7.61 25.99
CA ARG A 371 9.89 -8.84 26.70
C ARG A 371 11.08 -9.53 27.35
N ILE A 372 12.23 -9.57 26.67
CA ILE A 372 13.48 -10.10 27.21
C ILE A 372 13.93 -9.25 28.40
N ALA A 373 13.90 -7.91 28.28
CA ALA A 373 14.28 -7.00 29.35
C ALA A 373 13.40 -7.15 30.59
N LYS A 374 12.06 -7.21 30.41
CA LYS A 374 11.12 -7.45 31.51
C LYS A 374 11.33 -8.80 32.19
N ALA A 375 11.62 -9.85 31.41
CA ALA A 375 11.90 -11.18 31.96
C ALA A 375 13.23 -11.22 32.74
N ARG A 376 14.30 -10.58 32.23
CA ARG A 376 15.59 -10.45 32.94
C ARG A 376 15.42 -9.68 34.26
N ALA A 377 14.69 -8.56 34.24
CA ALA A 377 14.40 -7.79 35.44
C ALA A 377 13.57 -8.58 36.46
N LEU A 378 12.66 -9.45 36.00
CA LEU A 378 11.92 -10.35 36.88
C LEU A 378 12.83 -11.44 37.48
N ILE A 379 13.67 -12.08 36.68
CA ILE A 379 14.67 -13.07 37.16
C ILE A 379 15.54 -12.45 38.25
N GLY A 380 16.08 -11.24 38.02
CA GLY A 380 16.89 -10.53 39.02
C GLY A 380 16.14 -10.33 40.35
N ARG A 381 14.86 -9.93 40.29
CA ARG A 381 14.03 -9.78 41.50
C ARG A 381 13.73 -11.11 42.20
N LEU A 382 13.51 -12.20 41.45
CA LEU A 382 13.32 -13.54 42.03
C LEU A 382 14.60 -14.05 42.69
N ILE A 383 15.77 -13.79 42.11
CA ILE A 383 17.08 -14.12 42.71
C ILE A 383 17.29 -13.32 43.99
N CYS A 384 17.06 -12.00 43.99
CA CYS A 384 17.19 -11.18 45.19
C CYS A 384 16.29 -11.66 46.33
N PHE A 385 15.03 -12.04 46.02
CA PHE A 385 14.12 -12.60 47.02
C PHE A 385 14.62 -13.94 47.58
N ARG A 386 15.12 -14.82 46.71
CA ARG A 386 15.73 -16.10 47.10
C ARG A 386 16.98 -15.92 48.00
N SER A 387 17.75 -14.85 47.79
CA SER A 387 18.90 -14.48 48.63
C SER A 387 18.51 -13.78 49.95
N GLY A 388 17.22 -13.77 50.33
CA GLY A 388 16.75 -13.22 51.61
C GLY A 388 16.32 -11.75 51.58
N ASN A 389 16.27 -11.10 50.41
CA ASN A 389 15.88 -9.69 50.32
C ASN A 389 14.35 -9.51 50.28
N ASN A 390 13.79 -9.14 51.42
CA ASN A 390 12.34 -8.98 51.63
C ASN A 390 11.83 -7.54 51.46
N ARG A 391 12.53 -6.68 50.71
CA ARG A 391 12.04 -5.32 50.43
C ARG A 391 10.64 -5.36 49.80
N PRO A 392 9.71 -4.47 50.19
CA PRO A 392 8.30 -4.51 49.74
C PRO A 392 8.12 -4.51 48.22
N ARG A 393 8.98 -3.79 47.48
CA ARG A 393 8.96 -3.76 46.01
C ARG A 393 9.32 -5.12 45.38
N ILE A 394 10.25 -5.86 46.00
CA ILE A 394 10.67 -7.19 45.54
C ILE A 394 9.56 -8.19 45.84
N VAL A 395 9.05 -8.19 47.08
CA VAL A 395 7.94 -9.06 47.51
C VAL A 395 6.70 -8.85 46.63
N ARG A 396 6.34 -7.59 46.32
CA ARG A 396 5.24 -7.27 45.40
C ARG A 396 5.48 -7.82 43.99
N SER A 397 6.71 -7.74 43.49
CA SER A 397 7.08 -8.28 42.18
C SER A 397 7.03 -9.81 42.14
N VAL A 398 7.42 -10.47 43.23
CA VAL A 398 7.33 -11.93 43.38
C VAL A 398 5.87 -12.36 43.46
N ARG A 399 5.03 -11.70 44.28
CA ARG A 399 3.58 -11.97 44.32
C ARG A 399 2.95 -11.82 42.94
N MET A 400 3.32 -10.78 42.18
CA MET A 400 2.82 -10.58 40.82
C MET A 400 3.32 -11.65 39.84
N ALA A 401 4.51 -12.21 40.04
CA ALA A 401 5.05 -13.30 39.22
C ALA A 401 4.26 -14.61 39.36
N PHE A 402 3.66 -14.80 40.53
CA PHE A 402 2.87 -15.96 40.95
C PHE A 402 1.38 -15.64 41.14
N ALA A 403 0.89 -14.45 40.75
CA ALA A 403 -0.49 -14.02 41.00
C ALA A 403 -1.57 -14.94 40.39
N TRP A 404 -1.18 -15.76 39.42
CA TRP A 404 -2.04 -16.72 38.72
C TRP A 404 -1.75 -18.18 39.08
N THR A 405 -0.97 -18.40 40.12
CA THR A 405 -0.60 -19.72 40.65
C THR A 405 -0.97 -19.74 42.13
N ASN A 406 -1.58 -20.81 42.63
CA ASN A 406 -1.98 -20.95 44.05
C ASN A 406 -0.77 -21.16 44.99
N VAL A 407 0.29 -20.37 44.81
CA VAL A 407 1.57 -20.49 45.51
C VAL A 407 1.66 -19.39 46.55
N SER A 408 1.60 -19.75 47.82
CA SER A 408 1.81 -18.82 48.93
C SER A 408 3.31 -18.65 49.20
N LEU A 409 3.72 -17.43 49.54
CA LEU A 409 5.11 -17.11 49.93
C LEU A 409 5.54 -17.76 51.26
N SER A 410 4.60 -18.32 52.02
CA SER A 410 4.82 -19.04 53.27
C SER A 410 4.94 -20.56 53.12
N GLN A 411 4.81 -21.10 51.89
CA GLN A 411 4.98 -22.53 51.64
C GLN A 411 6.46 -22.93 51.76
N LEU A 412 6.73 -24.08 52.40
CA LEU A 412 8.07 -24.67 52.54
C LEU A 412 8.80 -24.83 51.18
N ASP A 413 8.06 -25.14 50.10
CA ASP A 413 8.64 -25.38 48.76
C ASP A 413 8.84 -24.12 47.91
N ILE A 414 8.72 -22.93 48.49
CA ILE A 414 8.78 -21.67 47.72
C ILE A 414 10.12 -21.51 46.98
N THR A 415 11.21 -22.00 47.56
CA THR A 415 12.56 -21.96 46.97
C THR A 415 12.68 -22.80 45.69
N GLN A 416 12.07 -23.99 45.68
CA GLN A 416 12.00 -24.86 44.51
C GLN A 416 11.14 -24.23 43.41
N LYS A 417 9.94 -23.73 43.75
CA LYS A 417 9.03 -23.05 42.81
C LYS A 417 9.64 -21.78 42.22
N LEU A 418 10.44 -21.04 43.00
CA LEU A 418 11.22 -19.90 42.50
C LEU A 418 12.26 -20.33 41.47
N THR A 419 12.93 -21.46 41.69
CA THR A 419 13.95 -21.99 40.78
C THR A 419 13.33 -22.42 39.45
N GLU A 420 12.24 -23.19 39.49
CA GLU A 420 11.47 -23.59 38.30
C GLU A 420 10.99 -22.38 37.50
N ARG A 421 10.50 -21.34 38.19
CA ARG A 421 10.04 -20.11 37.54
C ARG A 421 11.17 -19.31 36.89
N ILE A 422 12.35 -19.27 37.53
CA ILE A 422 13.54 -18.66 36.95
C ILE A 422 13.95 -19.39 35.66
N ASP A 423 13.93 -20.72 35.68
CA ASP A 423 14.33 -21.52 34.52
C ASP A 423 13.32 -21.44 33.36
N ASP A 424 12.01 -21.41 33.62
CA ASP A 424 10.98 -21.08 32.62
C ASP A 424 11.26 -19.73 31.95
N LEU A 425 11.59 -18.70 32.73
CA LEU A 425 11.91 -17.37 32.20
C LEU A 425 13.21 -17.39 31.36
N LYS A 426 14.24 -18.13 31.77
CA LYS A 426 15.48 -18.31 30.98
C LYS A 426 15.19 -19.01 29.65
N GLN A 427 14.39 -20.08 29.66
CA GLN A 427 13.99 -20.79 28.43
C GLN A 427 13.21 -19.87 27.47
N ARG A 428 12.29 -19.05 28.00
CA ARG A 428 11.52 -18.08 27.20
C ARG A 428 12.42 -16.98 26.60
N ILE A 429 13.41 -16.49 27.35
CA ILE A 429 14.42 -15.56 26.84
C ILE A 429 15.21 -16.19 25.69
N ALA A 430 15.67 -17.43 25.84
CA ALA A 430 16.39 -18.16 24.78
C ALA A 430 15.53 -18.34 23.52
N ALA A 431 14.26 -18.69 23.68
CA ALA A 431 13.31 -18.82 22.56
C ALA A 431 13.04 -17.48 21.86
N TRP A 432 12.90 -16.39 22.61
CA TRP A 432 12.77 -15.03 22.05
C TRP A 432 14.05 -14.57 21.33
N GLY A 433 15.23 -14.90 21.85
CA GLY A 433 16.51 -14.67 21.18
C GLY A 433 16.63 -15.41 19.84
N LYS A 434 16.31 -16.72 19.81
CA LYS A 434 16.24 -17.50 18.56
C LYS A 434 15.24 -16.92 17.56
N ARG A 435 14.12 -16.36 18.04
CA ARG A 435 13.13 -15.70 17.19
C ARG A 435 13.64 -14.40 16.58
N ILE A 436 14.39 -13.60 17.34
CA ILE A 436 15.05 -12.40 16.81
C ILE A 436 16.01 -12.79 15.68
N ARG A 437 16.91 -13.76 15.91
CA ARG A 437 17.87 -14.23 14.90
C ARG A 437 17.19 -14.64 13.59
N ARG A 438 16.21 -15.55 13.65
CA ARG A 438 15.45 -16.00 12.46
C ARG A 438 14.74 -14.86 11.72
N TYR A 439 14.19 -13.89 12.44
CA TYR A 439 13.47 -12.77 11.83
C TYR A 439 14.44 -11.78 11.20
N THR A 440 15.60 -11.55 11.82
CA THR A 440 16.69 -10.75 11.27
C THR A 440 17.26 -11.41 10.01
N GLU A 441 17.52 -12.73 10.03
CA GLU A 441 17.97 -13.50 8.86
C GLU A 441 16.96 -13.45 7.71
N ARG A 442 15.66 -13.63 8.01
CA ARG A 442 14.62 -13.50 6.97
C ARG A 442 14.57 -12.08 6.40
N SER A 443 14.67 -11.06 7.26
CA SER A 443 14.61 -9.67 6.83
C SER A 443 15.84 -9.26 6.01
N THR A 444 17.03 -9.75 6.39
CA THR A 444 18.29 -9.51 5.66
C THR A 444 18.26 -10.21 4.31
N ARG A 445 17.88 -11.49 4.25
CA ARG A 445 17.69 -12.21 2.97
C ARG A 445 16.68 -11.53 2.06
N PHE A 446 15.55 -11.07 2.60
CA PHE A 446 14.56 -10.32 1.84
C PHE A 446 15.14 -9.03 1.24
N ASN A 447 15.90 -8.27 2.04
CA ASN A 447 16.54 -7.04 1.58
C ASN A 447 17.66 -7.31 0.56
N GLN A 448 18.47 -8.35 0.76
CA GLN A 448 19.51 -8.79 -0.17
C GLN A 448 18.92 -9.24 -1.50
N ASN A 449 17.87 -10.07 -1.49
CA ASN A 449 17.19 -10.51 -2.72
C ASN A 449 16.57 -9.33 -3.47
N ARG A 450 16.01 -8.35 -2.75
CA ARG A 450 15.47 -7.13 -3.35
C ARG A 450 16.57 -6.26 -3.96
N LEU A 451 17.71 -6.13 -3.29
CA LEU A 451 18.88 -5.40 -3.79
C LEU A 451 19.46 -6.07 -5.04
N PHE A 452 19.59 -7.41 -5.04
CA PHE A 452 20.06 -8.20 -6.17
C PHE A 452 19.17 -8.04 -7.42
N GLN A 453 17.85 -7.94 -7.24
CA GLN A 453 16.92 -7.68 -8.34
C GLN A 453 17.06 -6.27 -8.94
N SER A 454 17.53 -5.29 -8.16
CA SER A 454 17.70 -3.91 -8.61
C SER A 454 19.11 -3.59 -9.12
N ASP A 455 20.13 -4.25 -8.59
CA ASP A 455 21.54 -4.06 -8.92
C ASP A 455 22.31 -5.33 -8.50
N GLN A 456 22.76 -6.11 -9.49
CA GLN A 456 23.35 -7.42 -9.27
C GLN A 456 24.76 -7.35 -8.65
N LYS A 457 25.46 -6.20 -8.72
CA LYS A 457 26.86 -6.05 -8.25
C LYS A 457 26.97 -5.71 -6.76
N ARG A 458 26.06 -4.88 -6.24
CA ARG A 458 26.06 -4.43 -4.84
C ARG A 458 26.10 -5.53 -3.76
N PRO A 459 25.42 -6.68 -3.93
CA PRO A 459 25.48 -7.77 -2.95
C PRO A 459 26.89 -8.36 -2.81
N TYR A 460 27.65 -8.45 -3.90
CA TYR A 460 29.02 -8.95 -3.89
C TYR A 460 30.00 -7.93 -3.31
N GLU A 461 29.85 -6.63 -3.62
CA GLU A 461 30.63 -5.54 -3.00
C GLU A 461 30.47 -5.51 -1.46
N SER A 462 29.28 -5.85 -0.95
CA SER A 462 29.02 -5.97 0.48
C SER A 462 29.58 -7.23 1.15
N LEU A 463 29.93 -8.25 0.36
CA LEU A 463 30.61 -9.46 0.84
C LEU A 463 32.14 -9.27 0.80
N GLU A 464 32.64 -8.46 -0.13
CA GLU A 464 34.07 -8.12 -0.27
C GLU A 464 34.58 -7.12 0.79
N ARG A 465 33.69 -6.43 1.50
CA ARG A 465 34.05 -5.60 2.67
C ARG A 465 33.66 -6.31 3.96
N PRO A 466 34.52 -7.17 4.53
CA PRO A 466 34.28 -7.67 5.88
C PRO A 466 34.32 -6.51 6.86
N MET A 467 33.37 -6.49 7.79
CA MET A 467 33.37 -5.56 8.92
C MET A 467 34.65 -5.75 9.73
N VAL A 468 35.63 -4.88 9.51
CA VAL A 468 36.76 -4.73 10.42
C VAL A 468 36.23 -4.09 11.70
N SER A 469 35.93 -4.92 12.69
CA SER A 469 35.85 -4.51 14.08
C SER A 469 37.28 -4.26 14.57
N GLY A 470 37.72 -3.01 14.48
CA GLY A 470 39.03 -2.58 14.96
C GLY A 470 39.10 -1.06 14.93
N THR A 471 39.23 -0.48 16.11
CA THR A 471 39.32 0.95 16.37
C THR A 471 40.56 1.53 15.67
N SER A 472 40.42 2.01 14.44
CA SER A 472 41.23 3.15 14.00
C SER A 472 40.42 4.39 14.33
N PRO A 473 40.88 5.27 15.24
CA PRO A 473 40.21 6.55 15.41
C PRO A 473 40.30 7.25 14.06
N ALA A 474 39.15 7.68 13.54
CA ALA A 474 39.14 8.62 12.43
C ALA A 474 40.05 9.80 12.82
N PRO A 475 40.94 10.27 11.92
CA PRO A 475 41.85 11.35 12.25
C PRO A 475 41.03 12.54 12.73
N ASN A 476 41.46 13.12 13.85
CA ASN A 476 40.86 14.33 14.39
C ASN A 476 40.83 15.40 13.28
N GLN A 477 39.78 16.22 13.26
CA GLN A 477 39.67 17.34 12.34
C GLN A 477 40.92 18.24 12.36
N ALA A 478 41.57 18.38 13.51
CA ALA A 478 42.84 19.09 13.65
C ALA A 478 43.98 18.43 12.85
N ASP A 479 44.12 17.10 12.92
CA ASP A 479 45.17 16.33 12.21
C ASP A 479 44.94 16.36 10.69
N THR A 480 43.66 16.32 10.30
CA THR A 480 43.26 16.39 8.89
C THR A 480 43.57 17.78 8.31
N VAL A 481 43.30 18.85 9.06
CA VAL A 481 43.61 20.22 8.63
C VAL A 481 45.12 20.48 8.61
N ALA A 482 45.89 19.92 9.55
CA ALA A 482 47.35 20.04 9.56
C ALA A 482 48.00 19.35 8.34
N PHE A 483 47.50 18.18 7.96
CA PHE A 483 47.95 17.45 6.76
C PHE A 483 47.75 18.27 5.47
N TRP A 484 46.56 18.87 5.29
CA TRP A 484 46.25 19.65 4.09
C TRP A 484 46.90 21.04 4.04
N ARG A 485 47.42 21.55 5.16
CA ARG A 485 48.20 22.80 5.19
C ARG A 485 49.70 22.58 5.00
N GLY A 486 50.16 21.34 5.09
CA GLY A 486 51.58 20.96 4.88
C GLY A 486 51.90 20.49 3.46
N LEU A 487 50.89 20.39 2.59
CA LEU A 487 51.02 20.34 1.13
C LEU A 487 50.93 21.77 0.60
#